data_AF-A0A010I8Y6-F1
#
_entry.id   AF-A0A010I8Y6-F1
#
_cell.length_a   1.000
_cell.length_b   1.000
_cell.length_c   1.000
_cell.angle_alpha   90.00
_cell.angle_beta   90.00
_cell.angle_gamma   90.00
#
_symmetry.space_group_name_H-M   'P 1'
#
loop_
_entity.id
_entity.type
_entity.pdbx_description
1 polymer ?
#
loop_
_entity_poly.entity_id
_entity_poly.type
_entity_poly.pdbx_seq_one_letter_code
_entity_poly.pdbx_strand_id
1 'polypeptide(L)' 'KAALQNCDAYISGEVSERTFYEAKELGVHYFACGHHATERYGVQRLAQAISKQFSIEAEYFELNNPI' A
#
# COMPACT_ATOMS: atom_id res chain seq x y z
N LYS A 1 11.96 -8.98 -5.53
CA LYS A 1 11.38 -7.80 -6.22
C LYS A 1 10.43 -8.31 -7.31
N ALA A 2 9.35 -7.60 -7.62
CA ALA A 2 8.30 -8.05 -8.56
C ALA A 2 8.84 -8.59 -9.91
N ALA A 3 9.85 -7.93 -10.48
CA ALA A 3 10.54 -8.39 -11.69
C ALA A 3 11.17 -9.79 -11.59
N LEU A 4 11.67 -10.18 -10.41
CA LEU A 4 12.25 -11.52 -10.18
C LEU A 4 11.17 -12.60 -9.96
N GLN A 5 9.92 -12.19 -9.80
CA GLN A 5 8.78 -13.06 -9.54
C GLN A 5 7.87 -13.22 -10.77
N ASN A 6 8.32 -12.78 -11.95
CA ASN A 6 7.55 -12.76 -13.20
C ASN A 6 6.19 -12.04 -13.06
N CYS A 7 6.14 -10.96 -12.28
CA CYS A 7 4.95 -10.13 -12.19
C CYS A 7 4.91 -9.07 -13.31
N ASP A 8 3.73 -8.82 -13.88
CA ASP A 8 3.53 -7.77 -14.89
C ASP A 8 3.55 -6.35 -14.28
N ALA A 9 3.22 -6.24 -13.00
CA ALA A 9 3.07 -4.97 -12.31
C ALA A 9 3.55 -5.00 -10.86
N TYR A 10 3.93 -3.83 -10.35
CA TYR A 10 4.24 -3.56 -8.96
C TYR A 10 3.48 -2.32 -8.48
N ILE A 11 2.73 -2.46 -7.39
CA ILE A 11 1.88 -1.42 -6.81
C ILE A 11 2.45 -1.06 -5.44
N SER A 12 2.64 0.23 -5.18
CA SER A 12 3.24 0.74 -3.95
C SER A 12 2.72 2.15 -3.64
N GLY A 13 3.05 2.68 -2.46
CA GLY A 13 2.66 4.03 -2.05
C GLY A 13 3.48 5.13 -2.74
N GLU A 14 4.78 5.14 -2.49
CA GLU A 14 5.69 6.21 -2.93
C GLU A 14 6.54 5.83 -4.14
N VAL A 15 6.93 6.83 -4.94
CA VAL A 15 7.85 6.67 -6.07
C VAL A 15 9.09 7.55 -5.90
N SER A 16 10.22 7.08 -6.41
CA SER A 16 11.46 7.85 -6.57
C SER A 16 11.98 7.77 -8.01
N GLU A 17 12.89 8.66 -8.39
CA GLU A 17 13.54 8.65 -9.72
C GLU A 17 14.10 7.27 -10.07
N ARG A 18 14.83 6.64 -9.14
CA ARG A 18 15.36 5.28 -9.30
C ARG A 18 14.27 4.26 -9.62
N THR A 19 13.12 4.38 -8.96
CA THR A 19 11.99 3.45 -9.12
C THR A 19 11.44 3.50 -10.54
N PHE A 20 11.37 4.69 -11.14
CA PHE A 20 10.94 4.86 -12.53
C PHE A 20 11.88 4.15 -13.51
N TYR A 21 13.20 4.39 -13.39
CA TYR A 21 14.17 3.77 -14.30
C TYR A 21 14.24 2.26 -14.08
N GLU A 22 14.23 1.78 -12.84
CA GLU A 22 14.22 0.34 -12.53
C GLU A 22 12.98 -0.35 -13.14
N ALA A 23 11.79 0.24 -13.01
CA ALA A 23 10.57 -0.31 -13.60
C ALA A 23 10.63 -0.35 -15.14
N LYS A 24 11.13 0.72 -15.75
CA LYS A 24 11.28 0.84 -17.21
C LYS A 24 12.29 -0.17 -17.76
N GLU A 25 13.44 -0.32 -17.12
CA GLU A 25 14.50 -1.23 -17.53
C GLU A 25 14.11 -2.70 -17.35
N LEU A 26 13.36 -3.01 -16.29
CA LEU A 26 12.90 -4.37 -15.99
C LEU A 26 11.58 -4.73 -16.68
N GLY A 27 10.95 -3.80 -17.41
CA GLY A 27 9.70 -4.04 -18.13
C GLY A 27 8.49 -4.31 -17.22
N VAL A 28 8.47 -3.75 -15.99
CA VAL A 28 7.39 -3.93 -15.02
C VAL A 28 6.55 -2.65 -14.94
N HIS A 29 5.23 -2.77 -15.01
CA HIS A 29 4.35 -1.62 -14.78
C HIS A 29 4.40 -1.19 -13.32
N TYR A 30 4.77 0.06 -13.04
CA TYR A 30 4.83 0.59 -11.69
C TYR A 30 3.68 1.54 -11.40
N PHE A 31 2.97 1.33 -10.29
CA PHE A 31 1.89 2.20 -9.83
C PHE A 31 2.23 2.82 -8.47
N ALA A 32 2.36 4.14 -8.44
CA ALA A 32 2.48 4.93 -7.22
C ALA A 32 1.08 5.39 -6.79
N CYS A 33 0.51 4.72 -5.79
CA CYS A 33 -0.88 4.90 -5.39
C CYS A 33 -1.06 5.76 -4.13
N GLY A 34 0.01 6.40 -3.64
CA GLY A 34 0.01 7.25 -2.44
C GLY A 34 0.23 6.44 -1.16
N HIS A 35 1.16 6.88 -0.32
CA HIS A 35 1.55 6.15 0.89
C HIS A 35 0.34 5.94 1.81
N HIS A 36 -0.29 7.05 2.18
CA HIS A 36 -1.45 7.06 3.04
C HIS A 36 -2.62 6.24 2.46
N ALA A 37 -2.90 6.43 1.17
CA ALA A 37 -4.00 5.75 0.49
C ALA A 37 -3.82 4.22 0.46
N THR A 38 -2.58 3.72 0.32
CA THR A 38 -2.31 2.28 0.29
C THR A 38 -2.28 1.62 1.67
N GLU A 39 -2.00 2.37 2.74
CA GLU A 39 -1.77 1.78 4.07
C GLU A 39 -2.97 1.85 5.02
N ARG A 40 -3.95 2.74 4.78
CA ARG A 40 -5.11 2.90 5.67
C ARG A 40 -5.96 1.64 5.87
N TYR A 41 -5.97 0.73 4.89
CA TYR A 41 -6.82 -0.46 4.95
C TYR A 41 -6.36 -1.48 5.99
N GLY A 42 -5.06 -1.52 6.29
CA GLY A 42 -4.51 -2.43 7.29
C GLY A 42 -5.05 -2.15 8.68
N VAL A 43 -5.00 -0.88 9.11
CA VAL A 43 -5.47 -0.47 10.44
C VAL A 43 -6.98 -0.62 10.58
N GLN A 44 -7.75 -0.36 9.51
CA GLN A 44 -9.20 -0.60 9.48
C GLN A 44 -9.51 -2.09 9.70
N ARG A 45 -8.79 -2.98 9.01
CA ARG A 45 -8.99 -4.43 9.15
C ARG A 45 -8.57 -4.94 10.52
N LEU A 46 -7.51 -4.37 11.09
CA LEU A 46 -7.04 -4.68 12.44
C LEU A 46 -8.07 -4.26 13.49
N ALA A 47 -8.62 -3.05 13.40
CA ALA A 47 -9.67 -2.57 14.29
C ALA A 47 -10.86 -3.54 14.31
N GLN A 48 -11.35 -3.95 13.13
CA GLN A 48 -12.42 -4.95 13.00
C GLN A 48 -12.05 -6.30 13.64
N ALA A 49 -10.82 -6.77 13.47
CA ALA A 49 -10.36 -8.03 14.04
C ALA A 49 -10.31 -7.96 15.57
N ILE A 50 -9.79 -6.87 16.12
CA ILE A 50 -9.72 -6.63 17.57
C ILE A 50 -11.13 -6.57 18.18
N SER A 51 -12.04 -5.82 17.57
CA SER A 51 -13.42 -5.74 18.06
C SER A 51 -14.13 -7.08 18.06
N LYS A 52 -13.92 -7.89 17.02
CA LYS A 52 -14.53 -9.22 16.93
C LYS A 52 -13.94 -10.21 17.94
N GLN A 53 -12.62 -10.20 18.14
CA GLN A 53 -11.94 -11.21 18.94
C GLN A 53 -11.97 -10.92 20.44
N PHE A 54 -11.94 -9.64 20.82
CA PHE A 54 -11.76 -9.23 22.21
C PHE A 54 -12.93 -8.42 22.76
N SER A 55 -13.98 -8.18 21.96
CA SER A 55 -15.12 -7.33 22.33
C SER A 55 -14.70 -5.91 22.74
N ILE A 56 -13.62 -5.41 22.15
CA ILE A 56 -13.12 -4.04 22.36
C ILE A 56 -13.73 -3.13 21.30
N GLU A 57 -14.32 -2.01 21.72
CA GLU A 57 -14.74 -0.98 20.78
C GLU A 57 -13.52 -0.34 20.11
N ALA A 58 -13.51 -0.30 18.79
CA ALA A 58 -12.44 0.32 18.00
C ALA A 58 -13.07 1.15 16.89
N GLU A 59 -12.64 2.41 16.79
CA GLU A 59 -13.09 3.36 15.78
C GLU A 59 -11.91 3.77 14.91
N TYR A 60 -12.15 3.86 13.60
CA TYR A 60 -11.16 4.33 12.64
C TYR A 60 -11.45 5.79 12.31
N PHE A 61 -10.44 6.66 12.48
CA PHE A 61 -10.50 8.06 12.10
C PHE A 61 -9.60 8.31 10.90
N GLU A 62 -10.20 8.83 9.83
CA GLU A 62 -9.48 9.20 8.62
C GLU A 62 -8.97 10.65 8.73
N LEU A 63 -7.67 10.83 8.53
CA LEU A 63 -7.05 12.13 8.36
C LEU A 63 -6.33 12.13 7.02
N ASN A 64 -7.03 12.64 6.00
CA ASN A 64 -6.52 12.63 4.64
C ASN A 64 -5.14 13.31 4.55
N ASN A 65 -4.12 12.52 4.22
CA ASN A 65 -2.83 13.00 3.74
C ASN A 65 -2.81 12.86 2.20
N PRO A 66 -2.63 13.96 1.44
CA PRO A 66 -2.62 13.91 -0.03
C PRO A 66 -1.30 13.36 -0.62
N ILE A 67 -0.32 13.03 0.22
CA ILE A 67 1.00 12.51 -0.16
C ILE A 67 1.02 10.98 -0.07
#